data_AF-A0ABD1UXW8-F1
#
_entry.id   AF-A0ABD1UXW8-F1
#
_cell.length_a   1.000
_cell.length_b   1.000
_cell.length_c   1.000
_cell.angle_alpha   90.00
_cell.angle_beta   90.00
_cell.angle_gamma   90.00
#
_symmetry.space_group_name_H-M   'P 1'
#
loop_
_entity.id
_entity.type
_entity.pdbx_description
1 polymer ?
#
loop_
_entity_poly.entity_id
_entity_poly.type
_entity_poly.pdbx_seq_one_letter_code
_entity_poly.pdbx_strand_id
1 'polypeptide(L)'
;MKVQVMSRKLIKPWMPIHINLRNFKISNLDELNATMNVVAIIYYPSGFTNKIRLNHLKESLAEILPHFYPLAGRYIKENHFIDSSDQGAEYVEAQAISSLRDKVMKAQETLKRQPSRVQLMSALIVKAIVGVDRKKHGKSRALLISHVDTKGSDGIEAWIHLDEKDMYYFEQDEEIKHFTT
;
A
#
# COMPACT_ATOMS: atom_id res chain seq x y z
N MET A 1 14.68 8.54 -0.43
CA MET A 1 13.64 8.03 0.47
C MET A 1 14.14 6.93 1.41
N LYS A 2 14.68 7.31 2.58
CA LYS A 2 14.82 6.34 3.68
C LYS A 2 13.46 6.22 4.38
N VAL A 3 12.80 5.08 4.22
CA VAL A 3 11.58 4.74 4.96
C VAL A 3 11.97 3.82 6.11
N GLN A 4 11.48 4.09 7.31
CA GLN A 4 11.66 3.21 8.45
C GLN A 4 10.33 2.59 8.80
N VAL A 5 10.23 1.26 8.73
CA VAL A 5 9.06 0.53 9.25
C VAL A 5 9.06 0.63 10.77
N MET A 6 8.00 1.20 11.32
CA MET A 6 7.82 1.42 12.76
C MET A 6 7.04 0.25 13.38
N SER A 7 6.02 -0.25 12.69
CA SER A 7 5.26 -1.41 13.14
C SER A 7 4.66 -2.18 11.97
N ARG A 8 4.47 -3.48 12.15
CA ARG A 8 3.79 -4.39 11.22
C ARG A 8 2.90 -5.32 12.02
N LYS A 9 1.63 -5.44 11.66
CA LYS A 9 0.64 -6.26 12.35
C LYS A 9 -0.37 -6.84 11.38
N LEU A 10 -0.90 -8.02 11.70
CA LEU A 10 -2.12 -8.53 11.09
C LEU A 10 -3.30 -8.06 11.94
N ILE A 11 -4.12 -7.15 11.38
CA ILE A 11 -5.36 -6.70 12.00
C ILE A 11 -6.41 -7.74 11.71
N LYS A 12 -6.83 -8.43 12.77
CA LYS A 12 -7.87 -9.45 12.69
C LYS A 12 -9.26 -8.81 12.72
N PRO A 13 -10.28 -9.47 12.18
CA PRO A 13 -11.67 -9.10 12.41
C PRO A 13 -11.95 -9.00 13.92
N TRP A 14 -12.73 -7.99 14.34
CA TRP A 14 -13.07 -7.79 15.75
C TRP A 14 -13.88 -8.95 16.34
N MET A 15 -14.65 -9.64 15.50
CA MET A 15 -15.46 -10.81 15.83
C MET A 15 -15.11 -11.96 14.90
N PRO A 16 -15.08 -13.22 15.39
CA PRO A 16 -14.80 -14.38 14.56
C PRO A 16 -15.74 -14.50 13.37
N ILE A 17 -15.21 -14.85 12.21
CA ILE A 17 -16.02 -15.14 11.03
C ILE A 17 -16.78 -16.46 11.25
N HIS A 18 -18.09 -16.46 10.99
CA HIS A 18 -18.90 -17.69 11.09
C HIS A 18 -18.32 -18.78 10.18
N ILE A 19 -18.30 -20.03 10.67
CA ILE A 19 -17.64 -21.16 9.98
C ILE A 19 -18.14 -21.38 8.54
N ASN A 20 -19.41 -21.07 8.28
CA ASN A 20 -20.03 -21.21 6.96
C ASN A 20 -19.58 -20.13 5.96
N LEU A 21 -19.01 -19.01 6.43
CA LEU A 21 -18.49 -17.91 5.61
C LEU A 21 -16.97 -17.99 5.43
N ARG A 22 -16.31 -19.01 6.01
CA ARG A 22 -14.86 -19.12 6.00
C ARG A 22 -14.27 -19.27 4.60
N ASN A 23 -14.97 -19.95 3.70
CA ASN A 23 -14.49 -20.20 2.35
C ASN A 23 -15.26 -19.34 1.35
N PHE A 24 -14.64 -18.26 0.88
CA PHE A 24 -15.21 -17.43 -0.17
C PHE A 24 -14.81 -18.00 -1.54
N LYS A 25 -15.78 -18.56 -2.27
CA LYS A 25 -15.55 -19.06 -3.62
C LYS A 25 -15.45 -17.90 -4.60
N ILE A 26 -14.36 -17.84 -5.35
CA ILE A 26 -14.15 -16.81 -6.36
C ILE A 26 -15.00 -17.14 -7.61
N SER A 27 -15.51 -16.11 -8.30
CA SER A 27 -16.25 -16.32 -9.54
C SER A 27 -15.31 -16.59 -10.72
N ASN A 28 -15.80 -17.28 -11.76
CA ASN A 28 -14.99 -17.51 -12.96
C ASN A 28 -14.58 -16.19 -13.65
N LEU A 29 -15.36 -15.12 -13.50
CA LEU A 29 -15.02 -13.80 -14.05
C LEU A 29 -13.80 -13.21 -13.33
N ASP A 30 -13.73 -13.38 -12.01
CA ASP A 30 -12.61 -12.92 -11.20
C ASP A 30 -11.34 -13.75 -11.46
N GLU A 31 -11.47 -15.02 -11.84
CA GLU A 31 -10.35 -15.90 -12.22
C GLU A 31 -9.74 -15.55 -13.59
N LEU A 32 -10.58 -15.14 -14.54
CA LEU A 32 -10.15 -14.68 -15.86
C LEU A 32 -9.41 -13.35 -15.81
N ASN A 33 -9.64 -12.56 -14.76
CA ASN A 33 -8.88 -11.35 -14.52
C ASN A 33 -7.45 -11.71 -14.12
N ALA A 34 -6.47 -11.08 -14.77
CA ALA A 34 -5.08 -11.22 -14.37
C ALA A 34 -4.94 -10.85 -12.89
N THR A 35 -4.29 -11.71 -12.10
CA THR A 35 -4.00 -11.40 -10.69
C THR A 35 -3.21 -10.08 -10.67
N MET A 36 -3.83 -9.02 -10.17
CA MET A 36 -3.25 -7.68 -10.15
C MET A 36 -3.34 -7.11 -8.74
N ASN A 37 -2.25 -6.50 -8.30
CA ASN A 37 -2.28 -5.72 -7.06
C ASN A 37 -2.82 -4.33 -7.44
N VAL A 38 -4.00 -4.00 -6.92
CA VAL A 38 -4.56 -2.65 -7.05
C VAL A 38 -3.97 -1.80 -5.92
N VAL A 39 -3.21 -0.76 -6.28
CA VAL A 39 -2.58 0.12 -5.29
C VAL A 39 -3.31 1.46 -5.30
N ALA A 40 -4.01 1.74 -4.21
CA ALA A 40 -4.57 3.05 -3.93
C ALA A 40 -3.63 3.82 -3.00
N ILE A 41 -3.29 5.06 -3.35
CA ILE A 41 -2.50 5.95 -2.49
C ILE A 41 -3.36 7.15 -2.14
N ILE A 42 -3.64 7.31 -0.85
CA ILE A 42 -4.48 8.40 -0.32
C ILE A 42 -3.59 9.32 0.52
N TYR A 43 -3.67 10.63 0.24
CA TYR A 43 -2.88 11.66 0.92
C TYR A 43 -3.76 12.46 1.88
N TYR A 44 -3.24 12.74 3.07
CA TYR A 44 -3.90 13.56 4.08
C TYR A 44 -3.04 14.79 4.45
N PRO A 45 -3.63 15.93 4.81
CA PRO A 45 -2.90 17.13 5.23
C PRO A 45 -1.97 16.90 6.43
N SER A 46 -0.91 17.69 6.52
CA SER A 46 0.02 17.61 7.66
C SER A 46 -0.71 17.90 8.99
N GLY A 47 -0.40 17.13 10.04
CA GLY A 47 -1.10 17.21 11.33
C GLY A 47 -2.34 16.32 11.43
N PHE A 48 -2.71 15.63 10.34
CA PHE A 48 -3.69 14.56 10.39
C PHE A 48 -3.19 13.39 11.24
N THR A 49 -1.94 12.96 11.05
CA THR A 49 -1.36 11.80 11.73
C THR A 49 -1.00 12.08 13.18
N ASN A 50 -1.78 11.54 14.12
CA ASN A 50 -1.41 11.39 15.52
C ASN A 50 -1.71 9.96 15.98
N LYS A 51 -1.15 9.53 17.13
CA LYS A 51 -1.35 8.17 17.65
C LYS A 51 -2.82 7.79 17.82
N ILE A 52 -3.68 8.74 18.17
CA ILE A 52 -5.12 8.53 18.35
C ILE A 52 -5.77 8.11 17.03
N ARG A 53 -5.50 8.83 15.95
CA ARG A 53 -6.07 8.51 14.62
C ARG A 53 -5.47 7.25 14.03
N LEU A 54 -4.19 6.97 14.25
CA LEU A 54 -3.57 5.70 13.84
C LEU A 54 -4.24 4.51 14.54
N ASN A 55 -4.55 4.63 15.83
CA ASN A 55 -5.31 3.60 16.54
C ASN A 55 -6.73 3.47 16.00
N HIS A 56 -7.41 4.59 15.76
CA HIS A 56 -8.75 4.59 15.18
C HIS A 56 -8.80 3.89 13.80
N LEU A 57 -7.77 4.06 12.96
CA LEU A 57 -7.66 3.33 11.69
C LEU A 57 -7.54 1.82 11.89
N LYS A 58 -6.77 1.36 12.88
CA LYS A 58 -6.66 -0.07 13.20
C LYS A 58 -7.97 -0.64 13.72
N GLU A 59 -8.64 0.09 14.61
CA GLU A 59 -9.92 -0.30 15.20
C GLU A 59 -11.02 -0.37 14.15
N SER A 60 -11.20 0.69 13.37
CA SER A 60 -12.18 0.72 12.27
C SER A 60 -11.91 -0.35 11.20
N LEU A 61 -10.63 -0.65 10.91
CA LEU A 61 -10.28 -1.77 10.05
C LEU A 61 -10.72 -3.10 10.68
N ALA A 62 -10.43 -3.35 11.95
CA ALA A 62 -10.87 -4.56 12.64
C ALA A 62 -12.41 -4.71 12.65
N GLU A 63 -13.14 -3.61 12.83
CA GLU A 63 -14.61 -3.57 12.85
C GLU A 63 -15.25 -3.85 11.49
N ILE A 64 -14.64 -3.38 10.40
CA ILE A 64 -15.20 -3.54 9.06
C ILE A 64 -14.87 -4.90 8.44
N LEU A 65 -13.77 -5.54 8.85
CA LEU A 65 -13.30 -6.81 8.30
C LEU A 65 -14.31 -7.97 8.37
N PRO A 66 -15.17 -8.14 9.40
CA PRO A 66 -16.24 -9.16 9.35
C PRO A 66 -17.18 -9.00 8.16
N HIS A 67 -17.46 -7.76 7.73
CA HIS A 67 -18.34 -7.48 6.59
C HIS A 67 -17.62 -7.67 5.24
N PHE A 68 -16.29 -7.52 5.24
CA PHE A 68 -15.41 -7.70 4.07
C PHE A 68 -14.41 -8.84 4.31
N TYR A 69 -14.91 -9.93 4.87
CA TYR A 69 -14.08 -11.03 5.37
C TYR A 69 -13.08 -11.64 4.38
N PRO A 70 -13.33 -11.68 3.05
CA PRO A 70 -12.33 -12.18 2.11
C PRO A 70 -11.03 -11.35 2.11
N LEU A 71 -11.08 -10.07 2.49
CA LEU A 71 -9.91 -9.19 2.56
C LEU A 71 -8.95 -9.55 3.71
N ALA A 72 -9.44 -10.24 4.74
CA ALA A 72 -8.61 -10.76 5.83
C ALA A 72 -8.11 -12.19 5.57
N GLY A 73 -8.51 -12.81 4.46
CA GLY A 73 -8.21 -14.20 4.13
C GLY A 73 -6.94 -14.39 3.31
N ARG A 74 -6.70 -15.62 2.86
CA ARG A 74 -5.62 -15.98 1.94
C ARG A 74 -6.18 -16.74 0.75
N TYR A 75 -5.70 -16.39 -0.43
CA TYR A 75 -6.09 -17.06 -1.66
C TYR A 75 -5.43 -18.45 -1.77
N ILE A 76 -6.24 -19.49 -1.95
CA ILE A 76 -5.82 -20.87 -2.16
C ILE A 76 -5.99 -21.20 -3.64
N LYS A 77 -4.87 -21.27 -4.36
CA LYS A 77 -4.84 -21.36 -5.81
C LYS A 77 -5.37 -22.69 -6.33
N GLU A 78 -5.11 -23.79 -5.62
CA GLU A 78 -5.48 -25.15 -6.05
C GLU A 78 -7.01 -25.31 -6.16
N ASN A 79 -7.73 -24.63 -5.29
CA ASN A 79 -9.17 -24.82 -5.09
C ASN A 79 -9.98 -23.54 -5.41
N HIS A 80 -9.34 -22.48 -5.89
CA HIS A 80 -9.97 -21.25 -6.37
C HIS A 80 -10.90 -20.58 -5.33
N PHE A 81 -10.47 -20.55 -4.07
CA PHE A 81 -11.20 -19.91 -2.98
C PHE A 81 -10.28 -19.11 -2.05
N ILE A 82 -10.87 -18.23 -1.24
CA ILE A 82 -10.18 -17.49 -0.19
C ILE A 82 -10.51 -18.13 1.16
N ASP A 83 -9.49 -18.64 1.85
CA ASP A 83 -9.61 -19.07 3.26
C ASP A 83 -9.58 -17.85 4.17
N SER A 84 -10.73 -17.50 4.73
CA SER A 84 -10.94 -16.35 5.59
C SER A 84 -10.87 -16.76 7.06
N SER A 85 -9.87 -17.55 7.43
CA SER A 85 -9.65 -18.11 8.76
C SER A 85 -9.16 -17.10 9.81
N ASP A 86 -9.70 -15.88 9.81
CA ASP A 86 -9.37 -14.78 10.73
C ASP A 86 -7.86 -14.47 10.82
N GLN A 87 -7.11 -14.72 9.74
CA GLN A 87 -5.67 -14.46 9.70
C GLN A 87 -5.37 -12.96 9.82
N GLY A 88 -6.25 -12.14 9.27
CA GLY A 88 -6.19 -10.68 9.35
C GLY A 88 -5.56 -10.04 8.10
N ALA A 89 -5.86 -8.75 7.96
CA ALA A 89 -5.28 -7.89 6.94
C ALA A 89 -3.96 -7.30 7.46
N GLU A 90 -2.93 -7.27 6.62
CA GLU A 90 -1.65 -6.72 7.03
C GLU A 90 -1.69 -5.17 7.04
N TYR A 91 -1.27 -4.61 8.16
CA TYR A 91 -1.18 -3.19 8.45
C TYR A 91 0.26 -2.84 8.82
N VAL A 92 0.84 -1.88 8.11
CA VAL A 92 2.25 -1.47 8.27
C VAL A 92 2.30 0.03 8.52
N GLU A 93 2.92 0.44 9.61
CA GLU A 93 3.26 1.85 9.89
C GLU A 93 4.70 2.09 9.52
N ALA A 94 4.94 3.13 8.72
CA ALA A 94 6.28 3.48 8.30
C ALA A 94 6.45 4.99 8.30
N GLN A 95 7.63 5.46 8.73
CA GLN A 95 7.98 6.87 8.74
C GLN A 95 8.92 7.17 7.57
N ALA A 96 8.54 8.13 6.73
CA ALA A 96 9.39 8.67 5.69
C ALA A 96 10.32 9.74 6.29
N ILE A 97 11.63 9.50 6.28
CA ILE A 97 12.60 10.48 6.80
C ILE A 97 12.77 11.59 5.74
N SER A 98 12.62 12.83 6.19
CA SER A 98 12.40 14.12 5.50
C SER A 98 13.11 14.42 4.16
N SER A 99 14.11 13.63 3.77
CA SER A 99 14.88 13.69 2.50
C SER A 99 14.07 13.82 1.20
N LEU A 100 12.78 13.43 1.21
CA LEU A 100 11.90 13.45 0.04
C LEU A 100 11.40 14.85 -0.31
N ARG A 101 11.05 15.66 0.70
CA ARG A 101 10.42 16.96 0.48
C ARG A 101 11.36 17.87 -0.30
N ASP A 102 12.63 17.92 0.11
CA ASP A 102 13.64 18.80 -0.48
C ASP A 102 14.00 18.39 -1.92
N LYS A 103 14.03 17.08 -2.21
CA LYS A 103 14.32 16.57 -3.55
C LYS A 103 13.15 16.73 -4.52
N VAL A 104 11.91 16.59 -4.04
CA VAL A 104 10.70 16.88 -4.83
C VAL A 104 10.67 18.35 -5.24
N MET A 105 11.00 19.27 -4.33
CA MET A 105 11.08 20.70 -4.65
C MET A 105 12.15 20.99 -5.71
N LYS A 106 13.36 20.39 -5.61
CA LYS A 106 14.41 20.52 -6.64
C LYS A 106 14.02 19.92 -8.00
N ALA A 107 13.31 18.78 -8.02
CA ALA A 107 12.84 18.16 -9.26
C ALA A 107 11.74 19.00 -9.94
N GLN A 108 10.92 19.74 -9.17
CA GLN A 108 9.93 20.67 -9.75
C GLN A 108 10.58 21.84 -10.49
N GLU A 109 11.75 22.31 -10.08
CA GLU A 109 12.47 23.42 -10.73
C GLU A 109 12.98 23.08 -12.14
N THR A 110 13.19 21.79 -12.45
CA THR A 110 13.78 21.33 -13.72
C THR A 110 12.74 20.86 -14.75
N LEU A 111 11.47 20.72 -14.37
CA LEU A 111 10.40 20.20 -15.23
C LEU A 111 9.65 21.34 -15.95
N LYS A 112 9.51 21.22 -17.28
CA LYS A 112 8.76 22.19 -18.14
C LYS A 112 7.28 22.36 -17.74
N ARG A 113 6.71 21.37 -17.05
CA ARG A 113 5.36 21.39 -16.49
C ARG A 113 5.55 21.08 -15.01
N GLN A 114 5.06 21.92 -14.11
CA GLN A 114 5.22 21.69 -12.67
C GLN A 114 4.14 20.71 -12.18
N PRO A 115 4.44 19.41 -12.02
CA PRO A 115 3.51 18.49 -11.38
C PRO A 115 3.27 18.93 -9.93
N SER A 116 2.09 18.61 -9.40
CA SER A 116 1.82 18.83 -7.98
C SER A 116 2.76 17.95 -7.14
N ARG A 117 3.02 18.37 -5.89
CA ARG A 117 3.81 17.57 -4.94
C ARG A 117 3.24 16.14 -4.83
N VAL A 118 1.91 16.00 -4.90
CA VAL A 118 1.19 14.71 -4.86
C VAL A 118 1.57 13.85 -6.05
N GLN A 119 1.51 14.39 -7.26
CA GLN A 119 1.85 13.66 -8.48
C GLN A 119 3.30 13.18 -8.48
N LEU A 120 4.24 14.00 -8.00
CA LEU A 120 5.63 13.59 -7.88
C LEU A 120 5.83 12.48 -6.86
N MET A 121 5.21 12.62 -5.68
CA MET A 121 5.30 11.60 -4.63
C MET A 121 4.69 10.28 -5.07
N SER A 122 3.53 10.31 -5.72
CA SER A 122 2.92 9.10 -6.28
C SER A 122 3.81 8.49 -7.35
N ALA A 123 4.36 9.28 -8.27
CA ALA A 123 5.23 8.77 -9.32
C ALA A 123 6.49 8.07 -8.77
N LEU A 124 7.12 8.64 -7.73
CA LEU A 124 8.28 8.03 -7.07
C LEU A 124 7.92 6.69 -6.42
N ILE A 125 6.81 6.64 -5.70
CA ILE A 125 6.33 5.42 -5.02
C ILE A 125 5.98 4.34 -6.03
N VAL A 126 5.27 4.72 -7.10
CA VAL A 126 4.88 3.81 -8.18
C VAL A 126 6.11 3.24 -8.86
N LYS A 127 7.07 4.10 -9.18
CA LYS A 127 8.33 3.68 -9.80
C LYS A 127 9.07 2.68 -8.92
N ALA A 128 9.08 2.91 -7.62
CA ALA A 128 9.69 2.03 -6.64
C ALA A 128 9.00 0.65 -6.58
N ILE A 129 7.66 0.63 -6.55
CA ILE A 129 6.86 -0.61 -6.61
C ILE A 129 7.17 -1.38 -7.90
N VAL A 130 7.20 -0.70 -9.04
CA VAL A 130 7.55 -1.31 -10.35
C VAL A 130 8.98 -1.89 -10.33
N GLY A 131 9.93 -1.20 -9.70
CA GLY A 131 11.31 -1.68 -9.54
C GLY A 131 11.39 -2.97 -8.72
N VAL A 132 10.68 -3.02 -7.60
CA VAL A 132 10.55 -4.24 -6.76
C VAL A 132 9.97 -5.39 -7.56
N ASP A 133 8.86 -5.16 -8.26
CA ASP A 133 8.13 -6.20 -8.98
C ASP A 133 8.99 -6.80 -10.11
N ARG A 134 9.73 -5.95 -10.84
CA ARG A 134 10.72 -6.37 -11.83
C ARG A 134 11.83 -7.22 -11.23
N LYS A 135 12.37 -6.84 -10.06
CA LYS A 135 13.43 -7.61 -9.38
C LYS A 135 12.92 -8.96 -8.87
N LYS A 136 11.70 -9.02 -8.35
CA LYS A 136 11.09 -10.24 -7.79
C LYS A 136 10.63 -11.24 -8.86
N HIS A 137 10.12 -10.75 -9.98
CA HIS A 137 9.41 -11.58 -10.96
C HIS A 137 10.01 -11.54 -12.38
N GLY A 138 11.07 -10.77 -12.61
CA GLY A 138 11.70 -10.59 -13.93
C GLY A 138 10.86 -9.78 -14.93
N LYS A 139 9.64 -9.38 -14.55
CA LYS A 139 8.72 -8.55 -15.34
C LYS A 139 7.88 -7.69 -14.40
N SER A 140 7.44 -6.52 -14.88
CA SER A 140 6.47 -5.70 -14.15
C SER A 140 5.08 -6.31 -14.31
N ARG A 141 4.35 -6.54 -13.21
CA ARG A 141 2.90 -6.82 -13.29
C ARG A 141 2.15 -5.51 -13.56
N ALA A 142 0.94 -5.64 -14.08
CA ALA A 142 0.04 -4.52 -14.24
C ALA A 142 -0.29 -3.92 -12.86
N LEU A 143 -0.02 -2.63 -12.71
CA LEU A 143 -0.30 -1.85 -11.51
C LEU A 143 -1.31 -0.76 -11.87
N LEU A 144 -2.50 -0.81 -11.27
CA LEU A 144 -3.49 0.26 -11.40
C LEU A 144 -3.31 1.24 -10.24
N ILE A 145 -3.15 2.53 -10.58
CA ILE A 145 -3.02 3.61 -9.60
C ILE A 145 -4.22 4.53 -9.75
N SER A 146 -5.00 4.66 -8.68
CA SER A 146 -6.07 5.65 -8.59
C SER A 146 -5.62 6.81 -7.71
N HIS A 147 -5.69 8.03 -8.25
CA HIS A 147 -5.58 9.24 -7.46
C HIS A 147 -6.97 9.67 -7.06
N VAL A 148 -7.25 9.74 -5.77
CA VAL A 148 -8.54 10.23 -5.24
C VAL A 148 -8.29 11.61 -4.63
N ASP A 149 -8.86 12.64 -5.24
CA ASP A 149 -8.76 14.02 -4.74
C ASP A 149 -9.82 14.24 -3.65
N THR A 150 -9.37 14.38 -2.41
CA THR A 150 -10.22 14.84 -1.30
C THR A 150 -10.00 16.33 -1.15
N LYS A 151 -11.06 17.14 -1.26
CA LYS A 151 -11.10 18.63 -1.38
C LYS A 151 -10.26 19.50 -0.40
N GLY A 152 -9.39 18.96 0.46
CA GLY A 152 -8.51 19.69 1.37
C GLY A 152 -7.04 19.45 1.07
N SER A 153 -6.44 20.29 0.23
CA SER A 153 -5.02 20.27 -0.13
C SER A 153 -4.14 20.93 0.93
N ASP A 154 -3.28 20.18 1.65
CA ASP A 154 -1.91 20.63 2.00
C ASP A 154 -0.96 19.62 2.72
N GLY A 155 -0.85 18.36 2.30
CA GLY A 155 0.14 17.46 2.91
C GLY A 155 0.26 16.08 2.27
N ILE A 156 1.44 15.47 2.39
CA ILE A 156 1.77 14.17 1.79
C ILE A 156 2.52 13.30 2.80
N GLU A 157 1.86 12.24 3.24
CA GLU A 157 2.43 11.02 3.81
C GLU A 157 1.85 9.85 3.02
N ALA A 158 2.64 8.81 2.72
CA ALA A 158 2.22 7.72 1.86
C ALA A 158 2.45 6.37 2.52
N TRP A 159 1.45 5.50 2.37
CA TRP A 159 1.42 4.17 2.96
C TRP A 159 1.56 3.17 1.82
N ILE A 160 2.64 2.39 1.84
CA ILE A 160 2.94 1.38 0.83
C ILE A 160 2.88 0.03 1.50
N HIS A 161 2.19 -0.91 0.86
CA HIS A 161 2.15 -2.30 1.28
C HIS A 161 3.19 -3.10 0.49
N LEU A 162 4.24 -3.58 1.18
CA LEU A 162 5.30 -4.41 0.61
C LEU A 162 5.70 -5.51 1.61
N ASP A 163 5.81 -6.74 1.13
CA ASP A 163 6.35 -7.86 1.90
C ASP A 163 7.81 -7.59 2.31
N GLU A 164 8.31 -8.25 3.37
CA GLU A 164 9.70 -8.07 3.85
C GLU A 164 10.75 -8.37 2.78
N LYS A 165 10.53 -9.42 1.99
CA LYS A 165 11.41 -9.80 0.89
C LYS A 165 11.44 -8.73 -0.21
N ASP A 166 10.37 -7.98 -0.32
CA ASP A 166 10.16 -6.96 -1.35
C ASP A 166 10.74 -5.62 -0.89
N MET A 167 10.70 -5.36 0.42
CA MET A 167 11.35 -4.21 1.05
C MET A 167 12.86 -4.20 0.83
N TYR A 168 13.52 -5.37 0.86
CA TYR A 168 14.95 -5.47 0.52
C TYR A 168 15.26 -4.97 -0.90
N TYR A 169 14.45 -5.38 -1.89
CA TYR A 169 14.65 -4.94 -3.27
C TYR A 169 14.32 -3.47 -3.49
N PHE A 170 13.35 -2.96 -2.73
CA PHE A 170 12.96 -1.56 -2.67
C PHE A 170 14.11 -0.69 -2.14
N GLU A 171 14.74 -1.07 -1.03
CA GLU A 171 15.87 -0.34 -0.46
C GLU A 171 17.12 -0.35 -1.35
N GLN A 172 17.26 -1.37 -2.20
CA GLN A 172 18.41 -1.56 -3.09
C GLN A 172 18.22 -0.96 -4.49
N ASP A 173 17.11 -0.28 -4.78
CA ASP A 173 16.90 0.35 -6.09
C ASP A 173 17.81 1.58 -6.27
N GLU A 174 18.53 1.62 -7.39
CA GLU A 174 19.57 2.64 -7.66
C GLU A 174 18.99 4.05 -7.80
N GLU A 175 17.80 4.20 -8.38
CA GLU A 175 17.14 5.51 -8.43
C GLU A 175 16.61 5.88 -7.06
N ILE A 176 16.00 4.94 -6.31
CA ILE A 176 15.59 5.20 -4.93
C ILE A 176 16.80 5.62 -4.10
N LYS A 177 17.96 4.95 -4.22
CA LYS A 177 19.23 5.30 -3.58
C LYS A 177 19.72 6.70 -3.98
N HIS A 178 19.64 7.05 -5.26
CA HIS A 178 19.94 8.39 -5.76
C HIS A 178 19.01 9.45 -5.14
N PHE A 179 17.76 9.08 -4.85
CA PHE A 179 16.80 9.89 -4.11
C PHE A 179 16.86 9.71 -2.58
N THR A 180 17.67 8.80 -2.00
CA THR A 180 17.82 8.58 -0.54
C THR A 180 19.10 9.15 0.07
N THR A 181 20.16 9.33 -0.72
CA THR A 181 21.47 9.85 -0.27
C THR A 181 21.59 11.33 -0.59
#